data_AF-A0A660HUT7-F1
#
_entry.id   AF-A0A660HUT7-F1
#
_cell.length_a   1.000
_cell.length_b   1.000
_cell.length_c   1.000
_cell.angle_alpha   90.00
_cell.angle_beta   90.00
_cell.angle_gamma   90.00
#
_symmetry.space_group_name_H-M   'P 1'
#
loop_
_entity.id
_entity.type
_entity.pdbx_description
1 polymer ?
#
loop_
_entity_poly.entity_id
_entity_poly.type
_entity_poly.pdbx_seq_one_letter_code
_entity_poly.pdbx_strand_id
1 'polypeptide(L)'
;MGNPFEYSQYVTISGRHSEPISGIVKVDLYRDEQEILHGFVRSKAEQKIEYYSNRITEMNQKYGMDYQAFQNRVYLRAAEIDLEEWNDLVLWGGYVKAYRYWAQFC
;
A
#
# COMPACT_ATOMS: atom_id res chain seq x y z
N MET A 1 13.45 30.12 38.94
CA MET A 1 13.71 28.95 38.07
C MET A 1 12.38 28.48 37.51
N GLY A 2 12.29 28.30 36.19
CA GLY A 2 11.11 27.79 35.48
C GLY A 2 10.77 28.63 34.25
N ASN A 3 11.37 28.30 33.11
CA ASN A 3 11.16 28.91 31.79
C ASN A 3 9.73 28.58 31.26
N PRO A 4 9.10 29.44 30.43
CA PRO A 4 7.80 29.17 29.83
C PRO A 4 7.99 28.33 28.56
N PHE A 5 7.32 27.18 28.47
CA PHE A 5 7.27 26.40 27.23
C PHE A 5 6.04 26.83 26.42
N GLU A 6 6.27 27.67 25.41
CA GLU A 6 5.40 27.77 24.24
C GLU A 6 5.55 26.48 23.42
N TYR A 7 4.43 25.80 23.12
CA TYR A 7 4.38 24.85 22.01
C TYR A 7 3.15 25.12 21.14
N SER A 8 3.46 25.75 20.01
CA SER A 8 2.85 25.73 18.67
C SER A 8 1.34 25.97 18.49
N GLN A 9 1.08 27.04 17.74
CA GLN A 9 -0.17 27.38 17.06
C GLN A 9 -0.86 26.18 16.38
N TYR A 10 -2.11 25.95 16.74
CA TYR A 10 -3.04 25.19 15.91
C TYR A 10 -3.47 26.05 14.72
N VAL A 11 -3.00 25.73 13.51
CA VAL A 11 -3.54 26.32 12.29
C VAL A 11 -4.93 25.72 12.05
N THR A 12 -5.97 26.54 12.24
CA THR A 12 -7.36 26.18 11.93
C THR A 12 -7.55 26.18 10.41
N ILE A 13 -7.67 25.00 9.80
CA ILE A 13 -8.06 24.88 8.39
C ILE A 13 -9.57 25.08 8.32
N SER A 14 -10.00 26.21 7.76
CA SER A 14 -11.41 26.50 7.49
C SER A 14 -11.93 25.51 6.45
N GLY A 15 -12.79 24.59 6.88
CA GLY A 15 -13.49 23.67 6.01
C GLY A 15 -14.42 24.43 5.08
N ARG A 16 -14.14 24.38 3.78
CA ARG A 16 -15.19 24.43 2.76
C ARG A 16 -14.97 23.30 1.76
N HIS A 17 -16.01 22.51 1.63
CA HIS A 17 -16.17 21.41 0.71
C HIS A 17 -15.77 21.83 -0.71
N SER A 18 -14.82 21.11 -1.29
CA SER A 18 -14.65 21.02 -2.73
C SER A 18 -14.35 19.57 -3.05
N GLU A 19 -15.24 18.94 -3.81
CA GLU A 19 -15.03 17.63 -4.41
C GLU A 19 -13.67 17.59 -5.14
N PRO A 20 -13.02 16.42 -5.24
CA PRO A 20 -11.71 16.32 -5.87
C PRO A 20 -11.86 16.54 -7.38
N ILE A 21 -11.61 17.77 -7.83
CA ILE A 21 -11.41 18.05 -9.24
C ILE A 21 -10.06 17.44 -9.60
N SER A 22 -10.13 16.26 -10.20
CA SER A 22 -9.06 15.63 -10.96
C SER A 22 -8.28 16.69 -11.75
N GLY A 23 -7.00 16.88 -11.41
CA GLY A 23 -6.05 17.63 -12.23
C GLY A 23 -5.43 18.89 -11.62
N ILE A 24 -5.91 19.42 -10.49
CA ILE A 24 -5.43 20.70 -9.91
C ILE A 24 -4.82 20.52 -8.50
N VAL A 25 -3.93 19.54 -8.34
CA VAL A 25 -2.90 19.57 -7.28
C VAL A 25 -1.50 19.46 -7.93
N LYS A 26 -1.31 20.16 -9.05
CA LYS A 26 -0.04 20.81 -9.35
C LYS A 26 -0.01 22.11 -8.53
N VAL A 27 -0.05 21.99 -7.21
CA VAL A 27 0.11 23.12 -6.29
C VAL A 27 1.61 23.44 -6.23
N ASP A 28 1.94 24.73 -6.25
CA ASP A 28 3.26 25.36 -6.29
C ASP A 28 4.23 24.91 -5.17
N LEU A 29 4.61 23.64 -5.16
CA LEU A 29 5.66 23.14 -4.28
C LEU A 29 7.00 23.55 -4.86
N TYR A 30 7.86 24.14 -4.02
CA TYR A 30 9.25 24.37 -4.38
C TYR A 30 9.93 23.04 -4.71
N ARG A 31 10.94 23.05 -5.60
CA ARG A 31 11.64 21.84 -6.03
C ARG A 31 12.08 20.97 -4.85
N ASP A 32 12.58 21.59 -3.79
CA ASP A 32 13.06 20.89 -2.59
C ASP A 32 11.90 20.18 -1.84
N GLU A 33 10.71 20.78 -1.80
CA GLU A 33 9.51 20.14 -1.22
C GLU A 33 9.04 18.96 -2.08
N GLN A 34 9.11 19.08 -3.40
CA GLN A 34 8.82 17.97 -4.31
C GLN A 34 9.82 16.82 -4.11
N GLU A 35 11.11 17.12 -4.01
CA GLU A 35 12.16 16.12 -3.74
C GLU A 35 11.95 15.40 -2.41
N ILE A 36 11.59 16.14 -1.35
CA ILE A 36 11.26 15.56 -0.03
C ILE A 36 10.06 14.62 -0.15
N LEU A 37 8.98 15.02 -0.82
CA LEU A 37 7.79 14.19 -1.00
C LEU A 37 8.09 12.94 -1.84
N HIS A 38 8.87 13.08 -2.92
CA HIS A 38 9.30 11.94 -3.73
C HIS A 38 10.15 10.97 -2.92
N GLY A 39 11.11 11.48 -2.12
CA GLY A 39 11.92 10.65 -1.21
C GLY A 39 11.08 9.92 -0.17
N PHE A 40 10.08 10.59 0.42
CA PHE A 40 9.16 9.98 1.36
C PHE A 40 8.32 8.86 0.73
N VAL A 41 7.75 9.10 -0.45
CA VAL A 41 6.95 8.10 -1.16
C VAL A 41 7.79 6.89 -1.56
N ARG A 42 9.01 7.10 -2.07
CA ARG A 42 9.94 6.01 -2.41
C ARG A 42 10.31 5.18 -1.19
N SER A 43 10.72 5.82 -0.09
CA SER A 43 11.05 5.10 1.15
C SER A 43 9.86 4.30 1.68
N LYS A 44 8.65 4.85 1.55
CA LYS A 44 7.45 4.11 1.93
C LYS A 44 7.17 2.93 1.00
N ALA A 45 7.40 3.10 -0.29
CA ALA A 45 7.27 2.05 -1.28
C ALA A 45 8.21 0.89 -1.02
N GLU A 46 9.49 1.16 -0.73
CA GLU A 46 10.49 0.14 -0.38
C GLU A 46 10.04 -0.71 0.81
N GLN A 47 9.61 -0.08 1.91
CA GLN A 47 9.08 -0.78 3.09
C GLN A 47 7.86 -1.65 2.75
N LYS A 48 6.98 -1.15 1.89
CA LYS A 48 5.76 -1.86 1.50
C LYS A 48 6.06 -3.04 0.58
N ILE A 49 6.97 -2.86 -0.38
CA ILE A 49 7.45 -3.91 -1.28
C ILE A 49 8.08 -5.04 -0.47
N GLU A 50 8.96 -4.73 0.48
CA GLU A 50 9.58 -5.73 1.36
C GLU A 50 8.52 -6.51 2.14
N TYR A 51 7.57 -5.80 2.78
CA TYR A 51 6.48 -6.42 3.51
C TYR A 51 5.65 -7.37 2.64
N TYR A 52 5.18 -6.92 1.47
CA TYR A 52 4.34 -7.75 0.61
C TYR A 52 5.13 -8.88 -0.06
N SER A 53 6.42 -8.68 -0.35
CA SER A 53 7.31 -9.74 -0.84
C SER A 53 7.43 -10.88 0.17
N ASN A 54 7.60 -10.54 1.45
CA ASN A 54 7.64 -11.53 2.52
C ASN A 54 6.31 -12.29 2.63
N ARG A 55 5.17 -11.58 2.59
CA ARG A 55 3.84 -12.22 2.60
C ARG A 55 3.59 -13.12 1.39
N ILE A 56 4.04 -12.73 0.20
CA ILE A 56 3.96 -13.58 -1.00
C ILE A 56 4.84 -14.83 -0.82
N THR A 57 6.02 -14.69 -0.23
CA THR A 57 6.92 -15.81 0.04
C THR A 57 6.33 -16.78 1.05
N GLU A 58 5.69 -16.30 2.12
CA GLU A 58 4.97 -17.13 3.09
C GLU A 58 3.85 -17.93 2.40
N MET A 59 3.08 -17.32 1.48
CA MET A 59 2.04 -18.03 0.73
C MET A 59 2.62 -19.04 -0.26
N ASN A 60 3.71 -18.71 -0.94
CA ASN A 60 4.44 -19.65 -1.79
C ASN A 60 4.88 -20.89 -0.99
N GLN A 61 5.36 -20.69 0.24
CA GLN A 61 5.78 -21.78 1.13
C GLN A 61 4.58 -22.59 1.65
N LYS A 62 3.48 -21.92 2.05
CA LYS A 62 2.26 -22.59 2.53
C LYS A 62 1.71 -23.57 1.49
N TYR A 63 1.68 -23.16 0.21
CA TYR A 63 1.06 -23.95 -0.85
C TYR A 63 2.03 -24.69 -1.76
N GLY A 64 3.34 -24.43 -1.65
CA GLY A 64 4.37 -25.07 -2.47
C GLY A 64 4.28 -24.72 -3.96
N MET A 65 3.66 -23.59 -4.31
CA MET A 65 3.45 -23.14 -5.69
C MET A 65 3.35 -21.62 -5.75
N ASP A 66 3.37 -21.04 -6.95
CA ASP A 66 3.12 -19.61 -7.11
C ASP A 66 1.62 -19.25 -7.11
N TYR A 67 1.33 -17.95 -7.03
CA TYR A 67 -0.05 -17.45 -6.98
C TYR A 67 -0.87 -17.87 -8.20
N GLN A 68 -0.28 -17.90 -9.40
CA GLN A 68 -1.03 -18.22 -10.62
C GLN A 68 -1.43 -19.70 -10.64
N ALA A 69 -0.52 -20.59 -10.26
CA ALA A 69 -0.80 -22.00 -10.10
C ALA A 69 -1.86 -22.24 -9.02
N PHE A 70 -1.75 -21.55 -7.88
CA PHE A 70 -2.73 -21.63 -6.80
C PHE A 70 -4.12 -21.16 -7.24
N GLN A 71 -4.21 -20.00 -7.92
CA GLN A 71 -5.46 -19.46 -8.45
C GLN A 71 -6.13 -20.44 -9.41
N ASN A 72 -5.37 -21.04 -10.33
CA ASN A 72 -5.91 -22.03 -11.26
C ASN A 72 -6.42 -23.27 -10.52
N ARG A 73 -5.68 -23.76 -9.52
CA ARG A 73 -6.09 -24.90 -8.71
C ARG A 73 -7.42 -24.65 -7.99
N VAL A 74 -7.59 -23.47 -7.37
CA VAL A 74 -8.83 -23.12 -6.65
C VAL A 74 -10.00 -23.02 -7.63
N TYR A 75 -9.83 -22.41 -8.79
CA TYR A 75 -10.92 -22.27 -9.78
C TYR A 75 -11.31 -23.57 -10.49
N LEU A 76 -10.37 -24.49 -10.71
CA LEU A 76 -10.62 -25.74 -11.42
C LEU A 76 -11.13 -26.86 -10.49
N ARG A 77 -11.13 -26.66 -9.16
CA ARG A 77 -11.63 -27.66 -8.20
C ARG A 77 -13.16 -27.74 -8.32
N ALA A 78 -13.65 -28.83 -8.94
CA ALA A 78 -15.07 -29.01 -9.24
C ALA A 78 -15.90 -29.69 -8.14
N ALA A 79 -15.25 -30.34 -7.17
CA ALA A 79 -15.92 -31.30 -6.29
C ALA A 79 -16.24 -30.78 -4.87
N GLU A 80 -15.44 -29.86 -4.33
CA GLU A 80 -15.61 -29.40 -2.93
C GLU A 80 -15.04 -28.00 -2.72
N ILE A 81 -15.82 -27.13 -2.07
CA ILE A 81 -15.41 -25.77 -1.73
C ILE A 81 -14.58 -25.80 -0.46
N ASP A 82 -13.31 -25.44 -0.60
CA ASP A 82 -12.39 -25.24 0.51
C ASP A 82 -12.36 -23.75 0.88
N LEU A 83 -13.14 -23.38 1.90
CA LEU A 83 -13.30 -21.98 2.30
C LEU A 83 -11.98 -21.33 2.74
N GLU A 84 -11.03 -22.12 3.28
CA GLU A 84 -9.71 -21.62 3.65
C GLU A 84 -8.92 -21.25 2.40
N GLU A 85 -8.87 -22.14 1.39
CA GLU A 85 -8.19 -21.85 0.13
C GLU A 85 -8.82 -20.65 -0.61
N TRP A 86 -10.14 -20.48 -0.54
CA TRP A 86 -10.80 -19.30 -1.11
C TRP A 86 -10.45 -18.00 -0.39
N ASN A 87 -10.40 -18.01 0.94
CA ASN A 87 -9.96 -16.85 1.72
C ASN A 87 -8.50 -16.49 1.40
N ASP A 88 -7.65 -17.50 1.34
CA ASP A 88 -6.24 -17.36 1.04
C ASP A 88 -5.99 -16.89 -0.38
N LEU A 89 -6.82 -17.29 -1.34
CA LEU A 89 -6.78 -16.78 -2.71
C LEU A 89 -7.00 -15.25 -2.74
N VAL A 90 -8.02 -14.77 -2.02
CA VAL A 90 -8.33 -13.34 -1.94
C VAL A 90 -7.20 -12.59 -1.26
N LEU A 91 -6.71 -13.11 -0.13
CA LEU A 91 -5.64 -12.50 0.65
C LEU A 91 -4.34 -12.39 -0.15
N TRP A 92 -3.92 -13.49 -0.76
CA TRP A 92 -2.70 -13.56 -1.55
C TRP A 92 -2.78 -12.68 -2.80
N GLY A 93 -3.92 -12.68 -3.50
CA GLY A 93 -4.17 -11.79 -4.61
C GLY A 93 -4.06 -10.32 -4.20
N GLY A 94 -4.49 -9.99 -2.97
CA GLY A 94 -4.29 -8.68 -2.35
C GLY A 94 -2.81 -8.32 -2.19
N TYR A 95 -1.99 -9.24 -1.68
CA TYR A 95 -0.54 -9.03 -1.55
C TYR A 95 0.14 -8.81 -2.90
N VAL A 96 -0.17 -9.62 -3.92
CA VAL A 96 0.39 -9.48 -5.27
C VAL A 96 0.02 -8.12 -5.89
N LYS A 97 -1.24 -7.70 -5.76
CA LYS A 97 -1.69 -6.38 -6.25
C LYS A 97 -1.01 -5.24 -5.50
N ALA A 98 -0.93 -5.32 -4.18
CA ALA A 98 -0.30 -4.28 -3.38
C ALA A 98 1.21 -4.17 -3.67
N TYR A 99 1.91 -5.29 -3.81
CA TYR A 99 3.31 -5.31 -4.24
C TYR A 99 3.49 -4.58 -5.58
N ARG A 100 2.69 -4.93 -6.60
CA ARG A 100 2.75 -4.29 -7.93
C ARG A 100 2.40 -2.80 -7.92
N TYR A 101 1.51 -2.37 -7.02
CA TYR A 101 1.20 -0.96 -6.85
C TYR A 101 2.41 -0.21 -6.30
N TRP A 102 3.01 -0.69 -5.20
CA TRP A 102 4.14 -0.01 -4.58
C TRP A 102 5.41 -0.06 -5.43
N ALA A 103 5.63 -1.13 -6.20
CA ALA A 103 6.76 -1.26 -7.13
C ALA A 103 6.82 -0.17 -8.21
N GLN A 104 5.72 0.55 -8.48
CA GLN A 104 5.70 1.66 -9.44
C GLN A 104 6.39 2.93 -8.92
N PHE A 105 6.66 2.99 -7.62
CA PHE A 105 7.23 4.16 -6.94
C PHE A 105 8.70 3.98 -6.54
N CYS A 106 9.32 2.86 -6.89
CA CYS A 106 10.74 2.59 -6.67
C CYS A 106 11.56 2.96 -7.92
#